data_AF-A0A1F6CHZ7-F1
#
_entry.id   AF-A0A1F6CHZ7-F1
#
_cell.length_a   1.000
_cell.length_b   1.000
_cell.length_c   1.000
_cell.angle_alpha   90.00
_cell.angle_beta   90.00
_cell.angle_gamma   90.00
#
_symmetry.space_group_name_H-M   'P 1'
#
loop_
_entity.id
_entity.type
_entity.pdbx_description
1 polymer ?
#
loop_
_entity_poly.entity_id
_entity_poly.type
_entity_poly.pdbx_seq_one_letter_code
_entity_poly.pdbx_strand_id
1 'polypeptide(L)'
;MLSLFPQLLFLAPLSADLLRIAAGIVFLLLAWTHWQKREELSHIDFFVVGKGAWIPIFASVFELIIGVGLILGVYAQAIALLGALAALKSFVWKRRYSGLFPLSRIESALLFVICLSLVMTGAGIFALDMPL
;
A
#
# COMPACT_ATOMS: atom_id res chain seq x y z
N MET A 1 27.00 -14.75 -3.06
CA MET A 1 26.93 -13.39 -3.62
C MET A 1 28.15 -12.62 -3.18
N LEU A 2 28.87 -11.97 -4.10
CA LEU A 2 29.95 -11.04 -3.77
C LEU A 2 29.33 -9.77 -3.16
N SER A 3 28.93 -9.86 -1.90
CA SER A 3 28.49 -8.69 -1.13
C SER A 3 29.72 -8.11 -0.44
N LEU A 4 29.85 -6.79 -0.44
CA LEU A 4 30.91 -6.08 0.26
C LEU A 4 30.94 -6.40 1.77
N PHE A 5 29.78 -6.75 2.34
CA PHE A 5 29.60 -7.06 3.75
C PHE A 5 28.78 -8.35 3.93
N PRO A 6 29.40 -9.53 3.74
CA PRO A 6 28.69 -10.81 3.84
C PRO A 6 28.11 -11.07 5.25
N GLN A 7 28.67 -10.39 6.25
CA GLN A 7 28.18 -10.39 7.63
C GLN A 7 26.80 -9.75 7.78
N LEU A 8 26.33 -8.90 6.85
CA LEU A 8 25.02 -8.24 6.93
C LEU A 8 23.88 -9.08 6.30
N LEU A 9 24.20 -10.21 5.66
CA LEU A 9 23.20 -11.05 4.98
C LEU A 9 22.16 -11.61 5.95
N PHE A 10 22.47 -11.75 7.25
CA PHE A 10 21.47 -12.16 8.24
C PHE A 10 20.37 -11.10 8.48
N LEU A 11 20.60 -9.82 8.15
CA LEU A 11 19.58 -8.77 8.18
C LEU A 11 18.71 -8.76 6.93
N ALA A 12 19.00 -9.56 5.90
CA ALA A 12 18.24 -9.53 4.66
C ALA A 12 16.73 -9.73 4.90
N PRO A 13 16.27 -10.62 5.78
CA PRO A 13 14.83 -10.75 6.03
C PRO A 13 14.26 -9.60 6.87
N LEU A 14 15.05 -8.99 7.77
CA LEU A 14 14.66 -7.78 8.51
C LEU A 14 14.36 -6.61 7.55
N SER A 15 15.06 -6.56 6.41
CA SER A 15 14.83 -5.53 5.39
C SER A 15 13.42 -5.64 4.80
N ALA A 16 12.93 -6.86 4.54
CA ALA A 16 11.58 -7.09 4.05
C ALA A 16 10.54 -6.64 5.09
N ASP A 17 10.77 -6.92 6.37
CA ASP A 17 9.88 -6.52 7.46
C ASP A 17 9.78 -5.00 7.60
N LEU A 18 10.91 -4.30 7.50
CA LEU A 18 10.94 -2.83 7.53
C LEU A 18 10.17 -2.23 6.35
N LEU A 19 10.38 -2.75 5.12
CA LEU A 19 9.66 -2.28 3.94
C LEU A 19 8.15 -2.49 4.09
N ARG A 20 7.76 -3.61 4.70
CA ARG A 20 6.37 -3.99 4.94
C ARG A 20 5.68 -3.01 5.90
N ILE A 21 6.32 -2.73 7.03
CA ILE A 21 5.83 -1.77 8.02
C ILE A 21 5.73 -0.38 7.40
N ALA A 22 6.76 0.05 6.67
CA ALA A 22 6.76 1.35 5.99
C ALA A 22 5.60 1.46 4.98
N ALA A 23 5.43 0.46 4.10
CA ALA A 23 4.32 0.43 3.14
C ALA A 23 2.96 0.42 3.86
N GLY A 24 2.82 -0.39 4.91
CA GLY A 24 1.59 -0.47 5.70
C GLY A 24 1.23 0.86 6.38
N ILE A 25 2.21 1.58 6.95
CA ILE A 25 2.00 2.91 7.52
C ILE A 25 1.50 3.89 6.46
N VAL A 26 2.08 3.88 5.25
CA VAL A 26 1.62 4.78 4.18
C VAL A 26 0.18 4.46 3.78
N PHE A 27 -0.20 3.19 3.70
CA PHE A 27 -1.61 2.80 3.46
C PHE A 27 -2.55 3.22 4.58
N LEU A 28 -2.13 3.15 5.84
CA LEU A 28 -2.93 3.66 6.96
C LEU A 28 -3.11 5.17 6.92
N LEU A 29 -2.06 5.91 6.56
CA LEU A 29 -2.13 7.36 6.39
C LEU A 29 -3.06 7.75 5.22
N LEU A 30 -3.01 6.99 4.12
CA LEU A 30 -3.94 7.12 3.00
C LEU A 30 -5.39 6.91 3.45
N ALA A 31 -5.65 5.79 4.14
CA ALA A 31 -6.97 5.47 4.66
C ALA A 31 -7.51 6.57 5.58
N TRP A 32 -6.67 7.09 6.48
CA TRP A 32 -7.02 8.20 7.37
C TRP A 32 -7.34 9.47 6.60
N THR A 33 -6.54 9.80 5.59
CA THR A 33 -6.76 11.00 4.76
C THR A 33 -8.06 10.91 3.98
N HIS A 34 -8.38 9.74 3.42
CA HIS A 34 -9.65 9.50 2.73
C HIS A 34 -10.84 9.54 3.68
N TRP A 35 -10.69 9.07 4.91
CA TRP A 35 -11.71 9.17 5.95
C TRP A 35 -11.99 10.62 6.33
N GLN A 36 -10.94 11.43 6.51
CA GLN A 36 -11.06 12.82 6.94
C GLN A 36 -11.62 13.72 5.84
N LYS A 37 -11.27 13.47 4.57
CA LYS A 37 -11.73 14.26 3.42
C LYS A 37 -13.03 13.73 2.78
N ARG A 38 -13.70 12.75 3.39
CA ARG A 38 -14.87 12.04 2.83
C ARG A 38 -15.97 12.98 2.29
N GLU A 39 -16.21 14.11 2.96
CA GLU A 39 -17.26 15.07 2.60
C GLU A 39 -16.88 15.88 1.35
N GLU A 40 -15.64 16.37 1.27
CA GLU A 40 -15.10 17.03 0.06
C GLU A 40 -15.01 16.07 -1.13
N LEU A 41 -14.62 14.81 -0.87
CA LEU A 41 -14.47 13.76 -1.87
C LEU A 41 -15.82 13.30 -2.44
N SER A 42 -16.91 13.46 -1.68
CA SER A 42 -18.26 13.07 -2.11
C SER A 42 -18.84 13.94 -3.23
N HIS A 43 -18.31 15.15 -3.39
CA HIS A 43 -18.73 16.11 -4.43
C HIS A 43 -17.98 15.96 -5.76
N ILE A 44 -16.96 15.11 -5.82
CA ILE A 44 -16.16 14.91 -7.03
C ILE A 44 -16.89 13.94 -7.96
N ASP A 45 -17.19 14.39 -9.18
CA ASP A 45 -17.87 13.58 -10.19
C ASP A 45 -16.93 12.48 -10.72
N PHE A 46 -17.19 11.22 -10.35
CA PHE A 46 -16.49 10.09 -10.96
C PHE A 46 -17.14 9.72 -12.29
N PHE A 47 -16.40 9.91 -13.38
CA PHE A 47 -16.83 9.65 -14.76
C PHE A 47 -17.14 8.18 -15.04
N VAL A 48 -16.62 7.26 -14.21
CA VAL A 48 -16.78 5.79 -14.41
C VAL A 48 -17.78 5.16 -13.43
N VAL A 49 -18.07 5.80 -12.29
CA VAL A 49 -18.85 5.18 -11.18
C VAL A 49 -20.01 6.06 -10.67
N GLY A 50 -20.06 7.35 -11.05
CA GLY A 50 -21.12 8.29 -10.62
C GLY A 50 -20.80 9.03 -9.31
N LYS A 51 -21.77 9.78 -8.79
CA LYS A 51 -21.67 10.50 -7.51
C LYS A 51 -22.04 9.56 -6.36
N GLY A 52 -21.18 9.45 -5.35
CA GLY A 52 -21.50 8.66 -4.17
C GLY A 52 -20.47 8.74 -3.07
N ALA A 53 -20.90 9.18 -1.88
CA ALA A 53 -20.09 9.19 -0.65
C ALA A 53 -19.60 7.78 -0.23
N TRP A 54 -20.18 6.72 -0.80
CA TRP A 54 -19.78 5.34 -0.57
C TRP A 54 -18.40 5.01 -1.16
N ILE A 55 -17.99 5.68 -2.24
CA ILE A 55 -16.72 5.42 -2.94
C ILE A 55 -15.50 5.74 -2.05
N PRO A 56 -15.37 6.93 -1.43
CA PRO A 56 -14.25 7.23 -0.54
C PRO A 56 -14.26 6.37 0.73
N ILE A 57 -15.44 5.96 1.21
CA ILE A 57 -15.56 5.03 2.35
C ILE A 57 -15.00 3.65 1.99
N PHE A 58 -15.40 3.09 0.84
CA PHE A 58 -14.88 1.81 0.37
C PHE A 58 -13.37 1.85 0.14
N ALA A 59 -12.86 2.92 -0.47
CA ALA A 59 -11.43 3.10 -0.66
C ALA A 59 -10.66 3.16 0.67
N SER A 60 -11.16 3.94 1.64
CA SER A 60 -10.54 4.05 2.98
C SER A 60 -10.53 2.71 3.71
N VAL A 61 -11.64 1.97 3.71
CA VAL A 61 -11.72 0.64 4.35
C VAL A 61 -10.78 -0.34 3.67
N PHE A 62 -10.73 -0.34 2.34
CA PHE A 62 -9.86 -1.23 1.57
C PHE A 62 -8.37 -0.95 1.83
N GLU A 63 -7.97 0.32 1.84
CA GLU A 63 -6.60 0.73 2.18
C GLU A 63 -6.24 0.42 3.63
N LEU A 64 -7.20 0.53 4.55
CA LEU A 64 -7.01 0.16 5.95
C LEU A 64 -6.74 -1.34 6.09
N ILE A 65 -7.52 -2.18 5.39
CA ILE A 65 -7.30 -3.63 5.37
C ILE A 65 -5.90 -3.96 4.81
N ILE A 66 -5.48 -3.29 3.72
CA ILE A 66 -4.15 -3.48 3.15
C ILE A 66 -3.05 -3.03 4.12
N GLY A 67 -3.21 -1.87 4.76
CA GLY A 67 -2.23 -1.33 5.69
C GLY A 67 -2.04 -2.20 6.93
N VAL A 68 -3.14 -2.60 7.57
CA VAL A 68 -3.12 -3.52 8.72
C VAL A 68 -2.58 -4.88 8.31
N GLY A 69 -3.01 -5.41 7.16
CA GLY A 69 -2.59 -6.70 6.66
C GLY A 69 -1.10 -6.76 6.34
N LEU A 70 -0.54 -5.68 5.75
CA LEU A 70 0.89 -5.54 5.57
C LEU A 70 1.60 -5.54 6.92
N ILE A 71 1.20 -4.72 7.89
CA ILE A 71 1.88 -4.65 9.19
C ILE A 71 1.86 -6.01 9.91
N LEU A 72 0.72 -6.69 9.93
CA LEU A 72 0.57 -7.99 10.59
C LEU A 72 1.24 -9.15 9.83
N GLY A 73 1.51 -8.99 8.53
CA GLY A 73 2.13 -10.03 7.72
C GLY A 73 1.26 -11.25 7.48
N VAL A 74 -0.06 -11.06 7.47
CA VAL A 74 -1.03 -12.12 7.16
C VAL A 74 -1.25 -12.13 5.64
N TYR A 75 -1.15 -13.27 4.97
CA TYR A 75 -1.23 -13.38 3.51
C TYR A 75 -0.36 -12.34 2.78
N ALA A 76 0.88 -12.14 3.23
CA ALA A 76 1.70 -10.97 2.88
C ALA A 76 1.89 -10.80 1.36
N GLN A 77 2.03 -11.90 0.61
CA GLN A 77 2.11 -11.84 -0.85
C GLN A 77 0.80 -11.35 -1.49
N ALA A 78 -0.35 -11.84 -1.03
CA ALA A 78 -1.64 -11.42 -1.55
C ALA A 78 -1.94 -9.96 -1.19
N ILE A 79 -1.65 -9.55 0.05
CA ILE A 79 -1.87 -8.18 0.50
C ILE A 79 -0.90 -7.20 -0.18
N ALA A 80 0.36 -7.59 -0.39
CA ALA A 80 1.31 -6.80 -1.17
C ALA A 80 0.87 -6.65 -2.63
N LEU A 81 0.27 -7.69 -3.22
CA LEU A 81 -0.30 -7.61 -4.56
C LEU A 81 -1.48 -6.63 -4.61
N LEU A 82 -2.40 -6.69 -3.65
CA LEU A 82 -3.51 -5.74 -3.54
C LEU A 82 -3.00 -4.31 -3.34
N GLY A 83 -1.97 -4.13 -2.51
CA GLY A 83 -1.29 -2.84 -2.33
C GLY A 83 -0.67 -2.32 -3.62
N ALA A 84 0.01 -3.19 -4.39
CA ALA A 84 0.57 -2.82 -5.68
C ALA A 84 -0.54 -2.36 -6.65
N LEU A 85 -1.66 -3.09 -6.73
CA LEU A 85 -2.79 -2.69 -7.57
C LEU A 85 -3.41 -1.36 -7.13
N ALA A 86 -3.56 -1.13 -5.82
CA ALA A 86 -4.04 0.13 -5.27
C ALA A 86 -3.09 1.31 -5.61
N ALA A 87 -1.78 1.10 -5.45
CA ALA A 87 -0.76 2.09 -5.79
C ALA A 87 -0.72 2.42 -7.28
N LEU A 88 -0.86 1.40 -8.14
CA LEU A 88 -0.93 1.56 -9.59
C LEU A 88 -2.20 2.33 -10.00
N LYS A 89 -3.34 2.02 -9.39
CA LYS A 89 -4.58 2.77 -9.59
C LYS A 89 -4.40 4.24 -9.20
N SER A 90 -3.80 4.52 -8.04
CA SER A 90 -3.46 5.89 -7.62
C SER A 90 -2.57 6.60 -8.64
N PHE A 91 -1.53 5.92 -9.13
CA PHE A 91 -0.61 6.49 -10.13
C PHE A 91 -1.30 6.87 -11.45
N VAL A 92 -2.15 5.99 -11.99
CA VAL A 92 -2.87 6.22 -13.26
C VAL A 92 -3.97 7.26 -13.11
N TRP A 93 -4.78 7.16 -12.05
CA TRP A 93 -5.96 8.03 -11.88
C TRP A 93 -5.67 9.38 -11.23
N LYS A 94 -4.48 9.60 -10.67
CA LYS A 94 -4.08 10.90 -10.11
C LYS A 94 -4.24 12.05 -11.10
N ARG A 95 -3.96 11.83 -12.40
CA ARG A 95 -4.10 12.89 -13.42
C ARG A 95 -5.55 13.33 -13.62
N ARG A 96 -6.51 12.46 -13.29
CA ARG A 96 -7.96 12.70 -13.44
C ARG A 96 -8.63 13.11 -12.13
N TYR A 97 -8.15 12.63 -10.99
CA TYR A 97 -8.75 12.81 -9.66
C TYR A 97 -7.73 13.24 -8.60
N SER A 98 -7.17 14.44 -8.75
CA SER A 98 -6.15 14.97 -7.83
C SER A 98 -6.65 15.17 -6.39
N GLY A 99 -7.96 15.31 -6.18
CA GLY A 99 -8.55 15.41 -4.84
C GLY A 99 -8.55 14.09 -4.06
N LEU A 100 -8.66 12.96 -4.77
CA LEU A 100 -8.76 11.61 -4.20
C LEU A 100 -7.43 10.93 -3.94
N PHE A 101 -6.32 11.48 -4.42
CA PHE A 101 -5.02 10.85 -4.22
C PHE A 101 -4.07 11.91 -3.66
N PRO A 102 -3.96 12.01 -2.33
CA PRO A 102 -3.12 13.02 -1.69
C PRO A 102 -1.63 12.78 -1.99
N LEU A 103 -1.25 11.55 -2.39
CA LEU A 103 0.12 11.19 -2.71
C LEU A 103 0.61 11.84 -4.00
N SER A 104 1.86 12.30 -3.99
CA SER A 104 2.63 12.66 -5.19
C SER A 104 2.64 11.52 -6.23
N ARG A 105 2.82 11.87 -7.51
CA ARG A 105 2.94 10.84 -8.56
C ARG A 105 4.19 9.98 -8.33
N ILE A 106 5.22 10.59 -7.75
CA ILE A 106 6.47 9.95 -7.33
C ILE A 106 6.23 9.03 -6.14
N GLU A 107 5.49 9.49 -5.12
CA GLU A 107 5.16 8.68 -3.94
C GLU A 107 4.34 7.44 -4.32
N SER A 108 3.37 7.58 -5.23
CA SER A 108 2.57 6.45 -5.73
C SER A 108 3.44 5.44 -6.50
N ALA A 109 4.38 5.92 -7.32
CA ALA A 109 5.31 5.05 -8.04
C ALA A 109 6.29 4.34 -7.08
N LEU A 110 6.79 5.07 -6.08
CA LEU A 110 7.67 4.50 -5.06
C LEU A 110 6.95 3.40 -4.27
N LEU A 111 5.73 3.67 -3.84
CA LEU A 111 4.91 2.73 -3.09
C LEU A 111 4.56 1.49 -3.93
N PHE A 112 4.30 1.67 -5.23
CA PHE A 112 4.12 0.56 -6.17
C PHE A 112 5.36 -0.33 -6.26
N VAL A 113 6.55 0.26 -6.43
CA VAL A 113 7.82 -0.49 -6.49
C VAL A 113 8.10 -1.21 -5.18
N ILE A 114 7.82 -0.59 -4.02
CA ILE A 114 7.96 -1.21 -2.70
C ILE A 114 7.02 -2.41 -2.58
N CYS A 115 5.75 -2.28 -2.97
CA CYS A 115 4.78 -3.38 -2.95
C CYS A 115 5.19 -4.51 -3.90
N LEU A 116 5.65 -4.20 -5.12
CA LEU A 116 6.13 -5.20 -6.07
C LEU A 116 7.36 -5.95 -5.53
N SER A 117 8.27 -5.23 -4.88
CA SER A 117 9.42 -5.81 -4.19
C SER A 117 8.99 -6.76 -3.07
N LEU A 118 7.97 -6.38 -2.28
CA LEU A 118 7.39 -7.22 -1.23
C LEU A 118 6.70 -8.48 -1.79
N VAL A 119 6.04 -8.39 -2.96
CA VAL A 119 5.47 -9.56 -3.64
C VAL A 119 6.56 -10.58 -4.00
N MET A 120 7.72 -10.12 -4.49
CA MET A 120 8.84 -10.98 -4.87
C MET A 120 9.65 -11.51 -3.68
N THR A 121 9.88 -10.65 -2.67
CA THR A 121 10.69 -10.98 -1.49
C THR A 121 9.90 -11.85 -0.49
N GLY A 122 8.57 -11.79 -0.56
CA GLY A 122 7.69 -12.56 0.31
C GLY A 122 7.50 -11.93 1.68
N ALA A 123 7.02 -12.75 2.60
CA ALA A 123 6.40 -12.30 3.84
C ALA A 123 7.40 -11.81 4.91
N GLY A 124 8.69 -12.13 4.82
CA GLY A 124 9.72 -11.77 5.82
C GLY A 124 9.67 -12.64 7.09
N ILE A 125 10.58 -12.45 8.06
CA ILE A 125 10.71 -13.36 9.24
C ILE A 125 9.49 -13.28 10.15
N PHE A 126 8.87 -12.11 10.31
CA PHE A 126 7.74 -11.93 11.23
C PHE A 126 6.36 -12.09 10.56
N ALA A 127 6.27 -12.75 9.42
CA ALA A 127 4.97 -13.01 8.83
C ALA A 127 4.25 -14.17 9.51
N LEU A 128 2.95 -13.98 9.73
CA LEU A 128 2.08 -15.05 10.24
C LEU A 128 1.90 -16.19 9.21
N ASP A 129 2.27 -15.94 7.96
CA ASP A 129 2.31 -16.94 6.87
C ASP A 129 3.47 -17.93 6.95
N MET A 130 4.29 -17.88 8.01
CA MET A 130 5.23 -18.97 8.27
C MET A 130 4.42 -20.26 8.41
N PRO A 131 4.58 -21.26 7.52
CA PRO A 131 4.20 -22.60 7.91
C PRO A 131 5.00 -22.92 9.16
N LEU A 132 4.32 -23.49 10.16
CA LEU A 132 4.91 -24.14 11.33
C LEU A 132 6.32 -24.68 11.07
#